data_AF-A0A7V7MIB7-F1
#
_entry.id   AF-A0A7V7MIB7-F1
#
_cell.length_a   1.000
_cell.length_b   1.000
_cell.length_c   1.000
_cell.angle_alpha   90.00
_cell.angle_beta   90.00
_cell.angle_gamma   90.00
#
_symmetry.space_group_name_H-M   'P 1'
#
loop_
_entity.id
_entity.type
_entity.pdbx_description
1 polymer ?
#
loop_
_entity_poly.entity_id
_entity_poly.type
_entity_poly.pdbx_seq_one_letter_code
_entity_poly.pdbx_strand_id
1 'polypeptide(L)'
;MASGELMLKLVAAAPDGWGIALEGESYWLIRPPFRQRDRSQVTSAQVERALVEEDFVLEEEPLPFAGWGELSRHLQALVISQASKEERAAAQDAARRILKRATAEQARRHLDQIQGRLDKGHTRGVESVLIALLGAEAVSHEAELVTEIQRLLTEVKAKRPRLHTSQAPQLAWKVKNETAMAEQTEAIRQRGSLLPPAA
;
A
#
# COMPACT_ATOMS: atom_id res chain seq x y z
N MET A 1 15.81 10.34 32.93
CA MET A 1 15.25 11.25 31.90
C MET A 1 14.64 10.37 30.84
N ALA A 2 13.31 10.32 30.77
CA ALA A 2 12.62 9.46 29.82
C ALA A 2 12.74 10.09 28.42
N SER A 3 13.47 9.44 27.52
CA SER A 3 13.32 9.68 26.09
C SER A 3 11.91 9.22 25.73
N GLY A 4 10.93 10.14 25.81
CA GLY A 4 9.63 9.90 25.23
C GLY A 4 9.85 9.69 23.75
N GLU A 5 9.68 8.45 23.28
CA GLU A 5 9.63 8.17 21.85
C GLU A 5 8.62 9.15 21.25
N LEU A 6 9.08 10.01 20.34
CA LEU A 6 8.24 10.96 19.63
C LEU A 6 7.23 10.16 18.81
N MET A 7 6.06 9.92 19.39
CA MET A 7 5.02 9.12 18.78
C MET A 7 4.36 9.94 17.67
N LEU A 8 4.34 9.39 16.46
CA LEU A 8 3.66 9.98 15.31
C LEU A 8 2.16 9.92 15.51
N LYS A 9 1.45 10.99 15.16
CA LYS A 9 -0.02 11.03 15.21
C LYS A 9 -0.59 11.45 13.88
N LEU A 10 -1.52 10.68 13.31
CA LEU A 10 -2.29 11.12 12.15
C LEU A 10 -3.36 12.11 12.63
N VAL A 11 -3.38 13.30 12.04
CA VAL A 11 -4.29 14.40 12.40
C VAL A 11 -5.44 14.49 11.40
N ALA A 12 -5.14 14.28 10.13
CA ALA A 12 -6.16 14.32 9.08
C ALA A 12 -5.77 13.41 7.92
N ALA A 13 -6.76 12.87 7.21
CA ALA A 13 -6.56 12.06 6.01
C ALA A 13 -7.55 12.44 4.92
N ALA A 14 -7.13 12.31 3.66
CA ALA A 14 -7.98 12.49 2.50
C ALA A 14 -8.27 11.14 1.82
N PRO A 15 -9.39 10.98 1.08
CA PRO A 15 -9.79 9.73 0.45
C PRO A 15 -8.78 9.16 -0.56
N ASP A 16 -8.01 10.05 -1.20
CA ASP A 16 -6.96 9.69 -2.16
C ASP A 16 -5.65 9.21 -1.51
N GLY A 17 -5.63 9.14 -0.18
CA GLY A 17 -4.53 8.58 0.61
C GLY A 17 -3.53 9.59 1.10
N TRP A 18 -3.77 10.90 0.92
CA TRP A 18 -2.96 11.89 1.58
C TRP A 18 -3.23 11.88 3.09
N GLY A 19 -2.21 12.24 3.86
CA GLY A 19 -2.30 12.33 5.30
C GLY A 19 -1.49 13.50 5.85
N ILE A 20 -1.98 14.10 6.93
CA ILE A 20 -1.27 15.09 7.73
C ILE A 20 -0.97 14.43 9.07
N ALA A 21 0.32 14.34 9.42
CA ALA A 21 0.77 13.77 10.68
C ALA A 21 1.52 14.78 11.52
N LEU A 22 1.43 14.64 12.84
CA LEU A 22 2.19 15.38 13.82
C LEU A 22 3.32 14.49 14.35
N GLU A 23 4.56 14.98 14.26
CA GLU A 23 5.74 14.38 14.87
C GLU A 23 6.38 15.43 15.78
N GLY A 24 6.29 15.24 17.10
CA GLY A 24 6.64 16.30 18.06
C GLY A 24 5.74 17.52 17.89
N GLU A 25 6.34 18.63 17.48
CA GLU A 25 5.64 19.91 17.23
C GLU A 25 5.50 20.24 15.74
N SER A 26 5.91 19.34 14.86
CA SER A 26 5.95 19.59 13.42
C SER A 26 4.86 18.81 12.68
N TYR A 27 4.13 19.51 11.82
CA TYR A 27 3.20 18.88 10.89
C TYR A 27 3.91 18.42 9.63
N TRP A 28 3.54 17.25 9.17
CA TRP A 28 4.09 16.59 8.00
C TRP A 28 2.98 16.16 7.07
N LEU A 29 3.11 16.57 5.82
CA LEU A 29 2.29 16.10 4.73
C LEU A 29 2.90 14.82 4.16
N ILE A 30 2.04 13.83 3.98
CA ILE A 30 2.37 12.51 3.47
C ILE A 30 1.46 12.24 2.28
N ARG A 31 2.05 11.85 1.16
CA ARG A 31 1.30 11.55 -0.07
C ARG A 31 1.74 10.21 -0.67
N PRO A 32 0.85 9.53 -1.42
CA PRO A 32 1.25 8.41 -2.26
C PRO A 32 2.42 8.81 -3.17
N PRO A 33 3.43 7.93 -3.40
CA PRO A 33 3.51 6.53 -3.02
C PRO A 33 4.17 6.28 -1.65
N PHE A 34 4.11 7.25 -0.73
CA PHE A 34 4.56 7.17 0.65
C PHE A 34 6.07 6.93 0.83
N ARG A 35 6.90 7.45 -0.10
CA ARG A 35 8.36 7.39 0.08
C ARG A 35 8.80 8.44 1.08
N GLN A 36 9.91 8.20 1.75
CA GLN A 36 10.46 9.13 2.72
C GLN A 36 10.73 10.52 2.10
N ARG A 37 11.22 10.57 0.86
CA ARG A 37 11.48 11.80 0.11
C ARG A 37 10.22 12.59 -0.28
N ASP A 38 9.05 11.94 -0.25
CA ASP A 38 7.79 12.56 -0.67
C ASP A 38 7.07 13.21 0.53
N ARG A 39 7.68 13.17 1.72
CA ARG A 39 7.22 13.84 2.93
C ARG A 39 7.71 15.27 2.95
N SER A 40 6.83 16.20 3.30
CA SER A 40 7.18 17.60 3.42
C SER A 40 6.61 18.16 4.71
N GLN A 41 7.41 18.94 5.43
CA GLN A 41 6.92 19.68 6.57
C GLN A 41 5.94 20.75 6.09
N VAL A 42 4.87 20.95 6.85
CA VAL A 42 3.85 21.95 6.54
C VAL A 42 3.57 22.80 7.78
N THR A 43 3.12 24.02 7.54
CA THR A 43 2.72 24.98 8.57
C THR A 43 1.28 24.74 9.00
N SER A 44 0.90 25.21 10.20
CA SER A 44 -0.48 25.13 10.67
C SER A 44 -1.48 25.79 9.70
N ALA A 45 -1.09 26.91 9.06
CA ALA A 45 -1.91 27.57 8.06
C ALA A 45 -2.16 26.71 6.81
N GLN A 46 -1.20 25.87 6.40
CA GLN A 46 -1.38 24.91 5.32
C GLN A 46 -2.26 23.74 5.75
N VAL A 47 -2.19 23.32 7.02
CA VAL A 47 -3.09 22.30 7.58
C VAL A 47 -4.53 22.79 7.60
N GLU A 48 -4.77 24.01 8.09
CA GLU A 48 -6.10 24.64 8.10
C GLU A 48 -6.68 24.74 6.69
N ARG A 49 -5.87 25.20 5.72
CA ARG A 49 -6.30 25.23 4.32
C ARG A 49 -6.66 23.85 3.79
N ALA A 50 -5.84 22.85 4.10
CA ALA A 50 -6.08 21.48 3.64
C ALA A 50 -7.42 20.92 4.19
N LEU A 51 -7.77 21.25 5.43
CA LEU A 51 -9.03 20.83 6.06
C LEU A 51 -10.27 21.52 5.46
N VAL A 52 -10.12 22.76 4.98
CA VAL A 52 -11.25 23.55 4.47
C VAL A 52 -11.44 23.39 2.95
N GLU A 53 -10.35 23.35 2.20
CA GLU A 53 -10.37 23.48 0.74
C GLU A 53 -10.09 22.17 0.00
N GLU A 54 -9.55 21.16 0.70
CA GLU A 54 -8.87 20.03 0.06
C GLU A 54 -9.37 18.67 0.59
N ASP A 55 -10.66 18.48 0.87
CA ASP A 55 -11.26 17.17 1.23
C ASP A 55 -10.55 16.36 2.35
N PHE A 56 -9.70 17.01 3.17
CA PHE A 56 -9.11 16.36 4.33
C PHE A 56 -10.16 16.25 5.41
N VAL A 57 -10.32 15.05 5.95
CA VAL A 57 -11.17 14.79 7.10
C VAL A 57 -10.27 14.77 8.33
N LEU A 58 -10.59 15.63 9.30
CA LEU A 58 -9.92 15.65 10.60
C LEU A 58 -10.26 14.37 11.37
N GLU A 59 -9.27 13.74 11.96
CA GLU A 59 -9.48 12.63 12.88
C GLU A 59 -10.04 13.16 14.20
N GLU A 60 -11.15 12.59 14.69
CA GLU A 60 -11.77 12.98 15.96
C GLU A 60 -10.78 12.90 17.13
N GLU A 61 -9.92 11.88 17.11
CA GLU A 61 -8.76 11.75 17.98
C GLU A 61 -7.52 11.41 17.14
N PRO A 62 -6.40 12.15 17.27
CA PRO A 62 -5.21 11.88 16.48
C PRO A 62 -4.68 10.46 16.70
N LEU A 63 -4.69 9.65 15.65
CA LEU A 63 -4.34 8.23 15.73
C LEU A 63 -2.83 8.05 15.91
N PRO A 64 -2.38 7.37 16.97
CA PRO A 64 -0.96 7.19 17.23
C PRO A 64 -0.34 6.06 16.40
N PHE A 65 0.92 6.24 16.01
CA PHE A 65 1.71 5.26 15.26
C PHE A 65 3.13 5.16 15.82
N ALA A 66 3.66 3.94 15.90
CA ALA A 66 5.02 3.70 16.40
C ALA A 66 6.09 4.16 15.39
N GLY A 67 5.70 4.40 14.13
CA GLY A 67 6.63 4.84 13.11
C GLY A 67 5.96 5.11 11.77
N TRP A 68 6.69 5.80 10.90
CA TRP A 68 6.25 6.17 9.56
C TRP A 68 5.81 5.00 8.69
N GLY A 69 6.44 3.82 8.85
CA GLY A 69 6.07 2.62 8.11
C GLY A 69 4.68 2.11 8.48
N GLU A 70 4.27 2.26 9.74
CA GLU A 70 2.95 1.89 10.22
C GLU A 70 1.89 2.87 9.72
N LEU A 71 2.16 4.17 9.85
CA LEU A 71 1.30 5.23 9.31
C LEU A 71 1.06 5.07 7.80
N SER A 72 2.12 4.81 7.03
CA SER A 72 2.00 4.54 5.58
C SER A 72 1.22 3.24 5.30
N ARG A 73 1.23 2.27 6.21
CA ARG A 73 0.37 1.07 6.15
C ARG A 73 -1.09 1.41 6.34
N HIS A 74 -1.37 2.25 7.33
CA HIS A 74 -2.71 2.73 7.61
C HIS A 74 -3.30 3.52 6.43
N LEU A 75 -2.61 4.57 5.95
CA LEU A 75 -3.12 5.41 4.85
C LEU A 75 -3.39 4.60 3.57
N GLN A 76 -2.52 3.68 3.21
CA GLN A 76 -2.77 2.83 2.04
C GLN A 76 -3.92 1.84 2.26
N ALA A 77 -4.15 1.39 3.49
CA ALA A 77 -5.32 0.55 3.80
C ALA A 77 -6.62 1.37 3.67
N LEU A 78 -6.60 2.65 4.06
CA LEU A 78 -7.71 3.59 3.90
C LEU A 78 -8.08 3.76 2.42
N VAL A 79 -7.09 4.02 1.55
CA VAL A 79 -7.32 4.11 0.09
C VAL A 79 -7.99 2.84 -0.45
N ILE A 80 -7.49 1.67 -0.03
CA ILE A 80 -8.04 0.38 -0.50
C ILE A 80 -9.46 0.18 0.04
N SER A 81 -9.75 0.55 1.29
CA SER A 81 -11.07 0.37 1.90
C SER A 81 -12.13 1.30 1.31
N GLN A 82 -11.73 2.47 0.82
CA GLN A 82 -12.61 3.43 0.18
C GLN A 82 -12.75 3.23 -1.33
N ALA A 83 -11.79 2.55 -1.98
CA ALA A 83 -11.88 2.21 -3.39
C ALA A 83 -13.16 1.40 -3.72
N SER A 84 -13.85 1.81 -4.77
CA SER A 84 -14.99 1.11 -5.34
C SER A 84 -14.60 -0.30 -5.82
N LYS A 85 -15.61 -1.15 -6.07
CA LYS A 85 -15.38 -2.50 -6.59
C LYS A 85 -14.66 -2.47 -7.96
N GLU A 86 -14.98 -1.48 -8.78
CA GLU A 86 -14.40 -1.27 -10.11
C GLU A 86 -12.93 -0.84 -10.01
N GLU A 87 -12.63 0.15 -9.16
CA GLU A 87 -11.26 0.61 -8.92
C GLU A 87 -10.38 -0.51 -8.33
N ARG A 88 -10.94 -1.32 -7.42
CA ARG A 88 -10.23 -2.49 -6.89
C ARG A 88 -9.93 -3.52 -7.97
N ALA A 89 -10.88 -3.78 -8.87
CA ALA A 89 -10.67 -4.69 -9.99
C ALA A 89 -9.59 -4.15 -10.95
N ALA A 90 -9.67 -2.87 -11.30
CA ALA A 90 -8.69 -2.19 -12.14
C ALA A 90 -7.28 -2.23 -11.53
N ALA A 91 -7.16 -1.96 -10.22
CA ALA A 91 -5.91 -2.03 -9.49
C ALA A 91 -5.33 -3.45 -9.43
N GLN A 92 -6.19 -4.47 -9.26
CA GLN A 92 -5.77 -5.87 -9.32
C GLN A 92 -5.27 -6.27 -10.71
N ASP A 93 -5.93 -5.82 -11.77
CA ASP A 93 -5.50 -6.12 -13.13
C ASP A 93 -4.25 -5.35 -13.53
N ALA A 94 -4.07 -4.12 -13.04
CA ALA A 94 -2.80 -3.39 -13.16
C ALA A 94 -1.67 -4.12 -12.44
N ALA A 95 -1.88 -4.53 -11.18
CA ALA A 95 -0.94 -5.32 -10.40
C ALA A 95 -0.54 -6.63 -11.11
N ARG A 96 -1.51 -7.37 -11.66
CA ARG A 96 -1.24 -8.58 -12.45
C ARG A 96 -0.40 -8.28 -13.67
N ARG A 97 -0.70 -7.21 -14.41
CA ARG A 97 0.09 -6.79 -15.59
C ARG A 97 1.54 -6.46 -15.23
N ILE A 98 1.77 -5.83 -14.08
CA ILE A 98 3.12 -5.54 -13.57
C ILE A 98 3.84 -6.84 -13.21
N LEU A 99 3.19 -7.73 -12.45
CA LEU A 99 3.79 -9.00 -12.04
C LEU A 99 4.16 -9.89 -13.24
N LYS A 100 3.39 -9.86 -14.32
CA LYS A 100 3.73 -10.55 -15.57
C LYS A 100 5.01 -10.03 -16.24
N ARG A 101 5.48 -8.84 -15.87
CA ARG A 101 6.73 -8.24 -16.37
C ARG A 101 7.87 -8.35 -15.35
N ALA A 102 7.67 -9.07 -14.25
CA ALA A 102 8.70 -9.25 -13.24
C ALA A 102 9.90 -10.00 -13.82
N THR A 103 11.11 -9.55 -13.48
CA THR A 103 12.34 -10.31 -13.76
C THR A 103 12.43 -11.54 -12.86
N ALA A 104 13.30 -12.49 -13.18
CA ALA A 104 13.52 -13.67 -12.35
C ALA A 104 13.95 -13.30 -10.92
N GLU A 105 14.83 -12.31 -10.76
CA GLU A 105 15.25 -11.82 -9.44
C GLU A 105 14.08 -11.21 -8.65
N GLN A 106 13.23 -10.43 -9.31
CA GLN A 106 12.03 -9.87 -8.68
C GLN A 106 11.05 -10.97 -8.29
N ALA A 107 10.86 -11.98 -9.14
CA ALA A 107 10.04 -13.14 -8.84
C ALA A 107 10.58 -13.88 -7.61
N ARG A 108 11.88 -14.18 -7.54
CA ARG A 108 12.53 -14.81 -6.36
C ARG A 108 12.27 -14.03 -5.08
N ARG A 109 12.49 -12.71 -5.09
CA ARG A 109 12.20 -11.84 -3.93
C ARG A 109 10.72 -11.88 -3.53
N HIS A 110 9.81 -11.96 -4.49
CA HIS A 110 8.37 -12.09 -4.19
C HIS A 110 8.04 -13.45 -3.57
N LEU A 111 8.66 -14.54 -4.03
CA LEU A 111 8.48 -15.87 -3.45
C LEU A 111 9.01 -15.93 -2.01
N ASP A 112 10.18 -15.35 -1.73
CA ASP A 112 10.73 -15.26 -0.38
C ASP A 112 9.79 -14.51 0.57
N GLN A 113 9.24 -13.37 0.10
CA GLN A 113 8.26 -12.60 0.87
C GLN A 113 6.96 -13.36 1.10
N ILE A 114 6.52 -14.15 0.11
CA ILE A 114 5.34 -15.01 0.21
C ILE A 114 5.58 -16.10 1.26
N GLN A 115 6.72 -16.78 1.22
CA GLN A 115 7.08 -17.80 2.21
C GLN A 115 7.03 -17.22 3.63
N GLY A 116 7.72 -16.10 3.87
CA GLY A 116 7.72 -15.45 5.18
C GLY A 116 6.34 -14.98 5.66
N ARG A 117 5.38 -14.76 4.74
CA ARG A 117 3.97 -14.49 5.09
C ARG A 117 3.20 -15.76 5.40
N LEU A 118 3.43 -16.85 4.66
CA LEU A 118 2.81 -18.14 4.91
C LEU A 118 3.26 -18.76 6.23
N ASP A 119 4.51 -18.55 6.62
CA ASP A 119 5.06 -18.95 7.92
C ASP A 119 4.34 -18.24 9.07
N LYS A 120 3.90 -17.00 8.84
CA LYS A 120 3.09 -16.20 9.78
C LYS A 120 1.58 -16.47 9.69
N GLY A 121 1.17 -17.46 8.89
CA GLY A 121 -0.24 -17.84 8.71
C GLY A 121 -1.06 -16.92 7.81
N HIS A 122 -0.43 -15.99 7.08
CA HIS A 122 -1.12 -15.06 6.20
C HIS A 122 -1.33 -15.66 4.79
N THR A 123 -2.47 -16.28 4.55
CA THR A 123 -2.79 -16.94 3.27
C THR A 123 -3.60 -16.06 2.30
N ARG A 124 -4.21 -14.98 2.78
CA ARG A 124 -5.11 -14.13 1.99
C ARG A 124 -4.38 -13.45 0.83
N GLY A 125 -4.79 -13.76 -0.40
CA GLY A 125 -4.28 -13.14 -1.63
C GLY A 125 -2.99 -13.73 -2.19
N VAL A 126 -2.35 -14.64 -1.47
CA VAL A 126 -1.12 -15.31 -1.92
C VAL A 126 -1.37 -16.08 -3.21
N GLU A 127 -2.47 -16.83 -3.30
CA GLU A 127 -2.84 -17.63 -4.47
C GLU A 127 -2.92 -16.77 -5.75
N SER A 128 -3.57 -15.61 -5.69
CA SER A 128 -3.70 -14.71 -6.84
C SER A 128 -2.37 -14.15 -7.31
N VAL A 129 -1.42 -13.90 -6.40
CA VAL A 129 -0.09 -13.40 -6.73
C VAL A 129 0.78 -14.49 -7.34
N LEU A 130 0.75 -15.70 -6.77
CA LEU A 130 1.45 -16.85 -7.33
C LEU A 130 0.97 -17.17 -8.76
N ILE A 131 -0.34 -17.11 -9.01
CA ILE A 131 -0.91 -17.27 -10.37
C ILE A 131 -0.45 -16.15 -11.30
N ALA A 132 -0.37 -14.90 -10.83
CA ALA A 132 0.11 -13.79 -11.64
C ALA A 132 1.59 -13.94 -12.01
N LEU A 133 2.43 -14.41 -11.07
CA LEU A 133 3.85 -14.68 -11.29
C LEU A 133 4.09 -15.83 -12.28
N LEU A 134 3.24 -16.87 -12.28
CA LEU A 134 3.30 -17.92 -13.32
C LEU A 134 3.10 -17.37 -14.73
N GLY A 135 2.39 -16.24 -14.86
CA GLY A 135 2.21 -15.54 -16.13
C GLY A 135 3.38 -14.65 -16.53
N ALA A 136 4.45 -14.57 -15.73
CA ALA A 136 5.65 -13.81 -16.07
C ALA A 136 6.59 -14.62 -16.97
N GLU A 137 7.03 -14.01 -18.07
CA GLU A 137 7.91 -14.66 -19.05
C GLU A 137 9.20 -15.18 -18.40
N ALA A 138 9.83 -14.37 -17.55
CA ALA A 138 11.04 -14.77 -16.82
C ALA A 138 10.83 -16.00 -15.91
N VAL A 139 9.64 -16.16 -15.33
CA VAL A 139 9.30 -17.34 -14.52
C VAL A 139 9.13 -18.57 -15.41
N SER A 140 8.49 -18.43 -16.57
CA SER A 140 8.24 -19.54 -17.48
C SER A 140 9.51 -20.17 -18.06
N HIS A 141 10.61 -19.41 -18.13
CA HIS A 141 11.91 -19.86 -18.60
C HIS A 141 12.80 -20.48 -17.50
N GLU A 142 12.44 -20.34 -16.23
CA GLU A 142 13.19 -20.90 -15.10
C GLU A 142 12.37 -22.00 -14.40
N ALA A 143 12.71 -23.25 -14.68
CA ALA A 143 12.02 -24.42 -14.12
C ALA A 143 12.00 -24.44 -12.58
N GLU A 144 13.05 -23.90 -11.94
CA GLU A 144 13.13 -23.74 -10.49
C GLU A 144 12.01 -22.84 -9.95
N LEU A 145 11.74 -21.71 -10.61
CA LEU A 145 10.71 -20.75 -10.19
C LEU A 145 9.31 -21.33 -10.36
N VAL A 146 9.07 -22.04 -11.46
CA VAL A 146 7.79 -22.74 -11.67
C VAL A 146 7.55 -23.77 -10.57
N THR A 147 8.57 -24.58 -10.26
CA THR A 147 8.50 -25.61 -9.21
C THR A 147 8.22 -24.98 -7.84
N GLU A 148 8.92 -23.91 -7.51
CA GLU A 148 8.75 -23.21 -6.23
C GLU A 148 7.36 -22.58 -6.10
N ILE A 149 6.84 -21.98 -7.18
CA ILE A 149 5.47 -21.46 -7.19
C ILE A 149 4.44 -22.58 -7.00
N GLN A 150 4.63 -23.73 -7.65
CA GLN A 150 3.73 -24.88 -7.48
C GLN A 150 3.76 -25.44 -6.05
N ARG A 151 4.95 -25.49 -5.43
CA ARG A 151 5.12 -25.87 -4.02
C ARG A 151 4.34 -24.92 -3.10
N LEU A 152 4.53 -23.61 -3.27
CA LEU A 152 3.84 -22.58 -2.49
C LEU A 152 2.32 -22.59 -2.70
N LEU A 153 1.84 -22.82 -3.93
CA LEU A 153 0.41 -22.96 -4.22
C LEU A 153 -0.20 -24.16 -3.49
N THR A 154 0.54 -25.27 -3.41
CA THR A 154 0.12 -26.46 -2.66
C THR A 154 0.05 -26.17 -1.16
N GLU A 155 1.02 -25.45 -0.62
CA GLU A 155 1.05 -25.03 0.78
C GLU A 155 -0.13 -24.09 1.13
N VAL A 156 -0.43 -23.12 0.27
CA VAL A 156 -1.59 -22.22 0.42
C VAL A 156 -2.89 -23.01 0.45
N LYS A 157 -3.05 -23.99 -0.46
CA LYS A 157 -4.23 -24.86 -0.50
C LYS A 157 -4.35 -25.72 0.75
N ALA A 158 -3.24 -26.26 1.25
CA ALA A 158 -3.23 -27.07 2.47
C ALA A 158 -3.59 -26.24 3.73
N LYS A 159 -3.17 -24.97 3.77
CA LYS A 159 -3.47 -24.03 4.87
C LYS A 159 -4.84 -23.36 4.75
N ARG A 160 -5.61 -23.62 3.68
CA ARG A 160 -6.96 -23.09 3.53
C ARG A 160 -7.89 -23.86 4.47
N PRO A 161 -8.58 -23.20 5.42
CA PRO A 161 -9.61 -23.89 6.19
C PRO A 161 -10.64 -24.45 5.21
N ARG A 162 -11.03 -25.72 5.40
CA ARG A 162 -12.11 -26.38 4.66
C ARG A 162 -13.43 -25.68 4.99
N LEU A 163 -13.62 -24.47 4.47
CA LEU A 163 -14.86 -23.72 4.59
C LEU A 163 -15.62 -23.87 3.27
N HIS A 164 -16.79 -24.47 3.40
CA HIS A 164 -17.84 -24.45 2.41
C HIS A 164 -18.07 -23.04 1.86
N THR A 165 -18.34 -22.99 0.56
CA THR A 165 -19.11 -21.97 -0.17
C THR A 165 -19.66 -20.83 0.70
N SER A 166 -18.99 -19.67 0.71
CA SER A 166 -19.63 -18.36 0.60
C SER A 166 -18.59 -17.23 0.53
N GLN A 167 -18.90 -16.25 -0.32
CA GLN A 167 -18.30 -14.91 -0.43
C GLN A 167 -16.85 -14.80 -0.92
N ALA A 168 -16.72 -14.20 -2.10
CA ALA A 168 -15.48 -13.64 -2.64
C ALA A 168 -14.89 -12.60 -1.67
N PRO A 169 -13.69 -12.81 -1.09
CA PRO A 169 -13.09 -11.82 -0.21
C PRO A 169 -12.16 -10.90 -0.98
N GLN A 170 -12.41 -9.59 -0.83
CA GLN A 170 -11.56 -8.49 -1.25
C GLN A 170 -10.11 -8.67 -0.74
N LEU A 171 -9.14 -8.41 -1.61
CA LEU A 171 -7.70 -8.51 -1.33
C LEU A 171 -7.10 -7.12 -1.08
N ALA A 172 -6.68 -6.87 0.16
CA ALA A 172 -5.76 -5.79 0.50
C ALA A 172 -4.33 -6.31 0.32
N TRP A 173 -3.77 -6.17 -0.89
CA TRP A 173 -2.34 -6.29 -1.13
C TRP A 173 -1.81 -5.00 -1.71
N LYS A 174 -0.81 -4.44 -1.03
CA LYS A 174 -0.05 -3.27 -1.44
C LYS A 174 0.92 -3.66 -2.54
N VAL A 175 0.56 -3.41 -3.79
CA VAL A 175 1.55 -3.31 -4.86
C VAL A 175 2.22 -1.94 -4.72
N LYS A 176 3.56 -1.89 -4.71
CA LYS A 176 4.30 -0.65 -4.95
C LYS A 176 4.04 -0.28 -6.41
N ASN A 177 2.92 0.39 -6.65
CA ASN A 177 2.51 0.85 -7.96
C ASN A 177 3.40 2.04 -8.35
N GLU A 178 4.39 1.81 -9.20
CA GLU A 178 5.09 2.90 -9.89
C GLU A 178 4.34 3.39 -11.13
N THR A 179 3.27 2.70 -11.54
CA THR A 179 2.54 2.99 -12.80
C THR A 179 1.07 3.37 -12.62
N ALA A 180 0.33 2.83 -11.63
CA ALA A 180 -0.96 3.42 -11.22
C ALA A 180 -0.78 4.79 -10.54
N MET A 181 0.46 5.07 -10.12
CA MET A 181 0.89 6.41 -9.77
C MET A 181 0.72 7.39 -10.93
N ALA A 182 0.77 7.06 -12.22
CA ALA A 182 0.82 8.08 -13.27
C ALA A 182 -0.49 8.90 -13.40
N GLU A 183 -1.65 8.24 -13.36
CA GLU A 183 -2.96 8.92 -13.40
C GLU A 183 -3.25 9.63 -12.07
N GLN A 184 -2.86 9.00 -10.94
CA GLN A 184 -2.92 9.63 -9.63
C GLN A 184 -1.89 10.77 -9.49
N THR A 185 -0.77 10.73 -10.22
CA THR A 185 0.29 11.77 -10.25
C THR A 185 -0.24 12.99 -10.96
N GLU A 186 -1.09 12.84 -11.98
CA GLU A 186 -1.70 13.99 -12.66
C GLU A 186 -2.67 14.71 -11.71
N ALA A 187 -3.53 13.97 -10.98
CA ALA A 187 -4.40 14.53 -9.94
C ALA A 187 -3.61 15.10 -8.74
N ILE A 188 -2.55 14.42 -8.29
CA ILE A 188 -1.60 14.85 -7.25
C ILE A 188 -0.79 16.07 -7.69
N ARG A 189 -0.45 16.20 -8.98
CA ARG A 189 0.28 17.35 -9.55
C ARG A 189 -0.64 18.57 -9.64
N GLN A 190 -1.89 18.38 -10.02
CA GLN A 190 -2.91 19.45 -10.01
C GLN A 190 -3.15 19.97 -8.58
N ARG A 191 -3.31 19.07 -7.61
CA ARG A 191 -3.48 19.41 -6.19
C ARG A 191 -2.19 19.96 -5.55
N GLY A 192 -1.04 19.42 -5.92
CA GLY A 192 0.27 19.93 -5.53
C GLY A 192 0.63 21.29 -6.13
N SER A 193 -0.18 21.84 -7.03
CA SER A 193 -0.06 23.23 -7.48
C SER A 193 -0.82 24.21 -6.58
N LEU A 194 -1.80 23.73 -5.81
CA LEU A 194 -2.63 24.50 -4.88
C LEU A 194 -1.95 24.64 -3.49
N LEU A 195 -1.11 23.67 -3.13
CA LEU A 195 -0.24 23.74 -1.97
C LEU A 195 1.18 24.11 -2.43
N PRO A 196 1.74 25.28 -2.05
CA PRO A 196 3.06 25.68 -2.51
C PRO A 196 4.12 24.65 -2.11
N PRO A 197 5.19 24.45 -2.91
CA PRO A 197 6.32 23.65 -2.48
C PRO A 197 6.86 24.23 -1.17
N ALA A 198 6.97 23.39 -0.15
CA ALA A 198 7.62 23.77 1.10
C ALA A 198 9.07 24.20 0.79
N ALA A 199 9.43 25.40 1.26
CA ALA A 199 10.77 25.97 1.14
C ALA A 199 11.81 25.19 1.96
#